data_AF-A0A0V0GX49-F1
#
_entry.id   AF-A0A0V0GX49-F1
#
_cell.length_a   1.000
_cell.length_b   1.000
_cell.length_c   1.000
_cell.angle_alpha   90.00
_cell.angle_beta   90.00
_cell.angle_gamma   90.00
#
_symmetry.space_group_name_H-M   'P 1'
#
loop_
_entity.id
_entity.type
_entity.pdbx_description
1 polymer ?
#
loop_
_entity_poly.entity_id
_entity_poly.type
_entity_poly.pdbx_seq_one_letter_code
_entity_poly.pdbx_strand_id
1 'polypeptide(L)'
;MNTVLSAMAIDYPPEKVTVYFSDDGGSVTTLCAVREAWRFGQVWIPFCREFGVKRICPETFFQAADDEINGGKDYLLERDNIQKEYEEFKDRLKKAQENGGTKDTGVQFGPNRDTVIE
;
A
#
# COMPACT_ATOMS: atom_id res chain seq x y z
N MET A 1 5.55 -1.63 4.97
CA MET A 1 4.27 -1.03 4.54
C MET A 1 3.08 -1.99 4.52
N ASN A 2 3.29 -3.31 4.64
CA ASN A 2 2.19 -4.29 4.69
C ASN A 2 1.12 -3.97 5.74
N THR A 3 1.50 -3.54 6.94
CA THR A 3 0.55 -3.19 8.00
C THR A 3 -0.46 -2.10 7.57
N VAL A 4 0.00 -1.06 6.87
CA VAL A 4 -0.87 0.02 6.39
C VAL A 4 -1.84 -0.51 5.33
N LEU A 5 -1.34 -1.33 4.40
CA LEU A 5 -2.17 -1.97 3.37
C LEU A 5 -3.22 -2.89 3.99
N SER A 6 -2.83 -3.74 4.94
CA SER A 6 -3.75 -4.61 5.67
C SER A 6 -4.81 -3.83 6.44
N ALA A 7 -4.44 -2.72 7.09
CA ALA A 7 -5.39 -1.89 7.81
C ALA A 7 -6.43 -1.26 6.86
N MET A 8 -6.02 -0.83 5.66
CA MET A 8 -6.95 -0.29 4.67
C MET A 8 -7.82 -1.37 4.00
N ALA A 9 -7.36 -2.62 3.97
CA ALA A 9 -8.06 -3.76 3.37
C ALA A 9 -8.96 -4.53 4.35
N ILE A 10 -9.16 -4.02 5.57
CA ILE A 10 -10.05 -4.66 6.55
C ILE A 10 -11.48 -4.75 6.01
N ASP A 11 -12.16 -5.85 6.30
CA ASP A 11 -13.57 -6.07 5.95
C ASP A 11 -14.48 -5.25 6.88
N TYR A 12 -14.56 -3.95 6.59
CA TYR A 12 -15.40 -3.00 7.30
C TYR A 12 -15.92 -1.95 6.32
N PRO A 13 -17.11 -1.35 6.56
CA PRO A 13 -17.67 -0.38 5.64
C PRO A 13 -16.69 0.78 5.37
N PRO A 14 -16.38 1.09 4.10
CA PRO A 14 -15.33 2.04 3.75
C PRO A 14 -15.59 3.45 4.27
N GLU A 15 -16.85 3.85 4.43
CA GLU A 15 -17.26 5.13 5.00
C GLU A 15 -17.01 5.22 6.52
N LYS A 16 -16.65 4.11 7.16
CA LYS A 16 -16.39 4.02 8.60
C LYS A 16 -14.95 3.63 8.94
N VAL A 17 -14.14 3.26 7.95
CA VAL A 17 -12.71 3.01 8.16
C VAL A 17 -11.94 4.30 7.91
N THR A 18 -11.14 4.71 8.88
CA THR A 18 -10.13 5.74 8.68
C THR A 18 -8.83 5.25 9.30
N VAL A 19 -7.75 5.26 8.52
CA VAL A 19 -6.43 4.84 8.96
C VAL A 19 -5.59 6.10 9.19
N TYR A 20 -5.16 6.30 10.43
CA TYR A 20 -4.22 7.37 10.80
C TYR A 20 -2.82 6.79 10.89
N PHE A 21 -1.86 7.48 10.29
CA PHE A 21 -0.45 7.08 10.30
C PHE A 21 0.39 8.27 10.77
N SER A 22 1.13 8.09 11.87
CA SER A 22 2.04 9.09 12.45
C SER A 22 3.46 8.58 12.36
N ASP A 23 4.39 9.44 11.95
CA ASP A 23 5.83 9.19 11.92
C ASP A 23 6.55 10.28 12.72
N ASP A 24 7.03 9.92 13.91
CA ASP A 24 7.73 10.85 14.81
C ASP A 24 9.06 11.33 14.22
N GLY A 25 9.65 10.57 13.29
CA GLY A 25 10.89 10.91 12.63
C GLY A 25 10.72 11.85 11.42
N GLY A 26 9.49 12.04 10.94
CA GLY A 26 9.19 12.90 9.78
C GLY A 26 10.03 12.59 8.54
N SER A 27 10.39 11.33 8.32
CA SER A 27 11.35 10.99 7.26
C SER A 27 10.72 11.05 5.88
N VAL A 28 11.45 11.64 4.92
CA VAL A 28 11.05 11.64 3.49
C VAL A 28 10.91 10.21 2.96
N THR A 29 11.70 9.27 3.48
CA THR A 29 11.59 7.86 3.12
C THR A 29 10.23 7.29 3.55
N THR A 30 9.77 7.61 4.75
CA THR A 30 8.45 7.18 5.24
C THR A 30 7.33 7.78 4.39
N LEU A 31 7.41 9.08 4.10
CA LEU A 31 6.45 9.77 3.24
C LEU A 31 6.36 9.12 1.86
N CYS A 32 7.50 8.86 1.22
CA CYS A 32 7.56 8.17 -0.06
C CYS A 32 7.00 6.75 0.04
N ALA A 33 7.33 6.00 1.10
CA ALA A 33 6.83 4.65 1.31
C ALA A 33 5.30 4.60 1.46
N VAL A 34 4.71 5.55 2.20
CA VAL A 34 3.25 5.71 2.31
C VAL A 34 2.63 6.06 0.96
N ARG A 35 3.26 6.93 0.16
CA ARG A 35 2.78 7.27 -1.18
C ARG A 35 2.78 6.06 -2.12
N GLU A 36 3.84 5.26 -2.11
CA GLU A 36 3.88 4.04 -2.93
C GLU A 36 2.90 2.98 -2.41
N ALA A 37 2.69 2.90 -1.09
CA ALA A 37 1.68 2.01 -0.50
C ALA A 37 0.25 2.44 -0.88
N TRP A 38 -0.04 3.75 -0.92
CA TRP A 38 -1.30 4.28 -1.41
C TRP A 38 -1.57 3.82 -2.85
N ARG A 39 -0.60 3.98 -3.75
CA ARG A 39 -0.71 3.57 -5.17
C ARG A 39 -1.05 2.10 -5.31
N PHE A 40 -0.32 1.22 -4.63
CA PHE A 40 -0.63 -0.21 -4.65
C PHE A 40 -1.97 -0.52 -3.97
N GLY A 41 -2.32 0.21 -2.91
CA GLY A 41 -3.62 0.08 -2.23
C GLY A 41 -4.81 0.29 -3.17
N GLN A 42 -4.68 1.13 -4.21
CA GLN A 42 -5.76 1.37 -5.18
C GLN A 42 -6.16 0.12 -5.97
N VAL A 43 -5.25 -0.86 -6.14
CA VAL A 43 -5.53 -2.14 -6.82
C VAL A 43 -5.70 -3.28 -5.82
N TRP A 44 -4.93 -3.28 -4.72
CA TRP A 44 -4.99 -4.32 -3.69
C TRP A 44 -6.33 -4.35 -2.94
N ILE A 45 -6.83 -3.19 -2.50
CA ILE A 45 -8.04 -3.13 -1.65
C ILE A 45 -9.29 -3.59 -2.42
N PRO A 46 -9.54 -3.13 -3.67
CA PRO A 46 -10.64 -3.68 -4.48
C PRO A 46 -10.53 -5.17 -4.70
N PHE A 47 -9.33 -5.68 -5.05
CA PHE A 47 -9.08 -7.11 -5.22
C PHE A 47 -9.44 -7.92 -3.96
N CYS A 48 -9.00 -7.47 -2.78
CA CYS A 48 -9.34 -8.15 -1.52
C CYS A 48 -10.85 -8.25 -1.29
N ARG A 49 -11.58 -7.17 -1.59
CA ARG A 49 -13.03 -7.10 -1.39
C ARG A 49 -13.81 -7.90 -2.42
N GLU A 50 -13.41 -7.82 -3.69
CA GLU A 50 -14.07 -8.50 -4.79
C GLU A 50 -14.00 -10.02 -4.64
N PHE A 51 -12.83 -10.54 -4.26
CA PHE A 51 -12.61 -11.98 -4.15
C PHE A 51 -12.68 -12.52 -2.72
N GLY A 52 -13.04 -11.68 -1.74
CA GLY A 52 -13.17 -12.11 -0.34
C GLY A 52 -11.88 -12.68 0.24
N VAL A 53 -10.74 -12.08 -0.08
CA VAL A 53 -9.41 -12.54 0.33
C VAL A 53 -9.30 -12.56 1.85
N LYS A 54 -9.01 -13.72 2.44
CA LYS A 54 -8.91 -13.87 3.90
C LYS A 54 -7.60 -13.29 4.43
N ARG A 55 -6.52 -13.43 3.67
CA ARG A 55 -5.19 -12.88 4.02
C ARG A 55 -5.01 -11.50 3.42
N ILE A 56 -5.48 -10.48 4.12
CA ILE A 56 -5.42 -9.08 3.67
C ILE A 56 -4.00 -8.47 3.68
N CYS A 57 -3.03 -9.16 4.27
CA CYS A 57 -1.62 -8.78 4.21
C CYS A 57 -0.99 -9.34 2.92
N PRO A 58 -0.54 -8.48 1.99
CA PRO A 58 -0.03 -8.91 0.68
C PRO A 58 1.11 -9.92 0.77
N GLU A 59 2.09 -9.68 1.65
CA GLU A 59 3.24 -10.57 1.82
C GLU A 59 2.79 -11.97 2.23
N THR A 60 1.90 -12.08 3.22
CA THR A 60 1.41 -13.39 3.66
C THR A 60 0.47 -14.04 2.67
N PHE A 61 -0.25 -13.24 1.86
CA PHE A 61 -1.13 -13.74 0.82
C PHE A 61 -0.31 -14.45 -0.27
N PHE A 62 0.72 -13.78 -0.80
CA PHE A 62 1.55 -14.32 -1.88
C PHE A 62 2.59 -15.37 -1.43
N GLN A 63 2.93 -15.42 -0.14
CA GLN A 63 3.81 -16.47 0.42
C GLN A 63 3.09 -17.78 0.69
N ALA A 64 1.78 -17.73 0.89
CA ALA A 64 1.06 -18.91 1.30
C ALA A 64 0.85 -19.91 0.16
N ALA A 65 0.81 -21.19 0.52
CA ALA A 65 0.33 -22.22 -0.37
C ALA A 65 -1.11 -21.91 -0.81
N ASP A 66 -1.39 -22.31 -2.04
CA ASP A 66 -2.52 -21.93 -2.90
C ASP A 66 -3.89 -22.50 -2.43
N ASP A 67 -4.06 -22.66 -1.11
CA ASP A 67 -5.24 -23.21 -0.45
C ASP A 67 -6.50 -22.32 -0.63
N GLU A 68 -6.34 -21.15 -1.26
CA GLU A 68 -7.40 -20.21 -1.59
C GLU A 68 -7.79 -20.23 -3.10
N ILE A 69 -7.22 -21.14 -3.93
CA ILE A 69 -7.69 -21.34 -5.32
C ILE A 69 -9.02 -22.09 -5.35
N ASN A 70 -10.10 -21.43 -4.92
CA ASN A 70 -11.44 -21.78 -5.37
C ASN A 70 -12.03 -20.69 -6.31
N GLY A 71 -11.20 -19.73 -6.73
CA GLY A 71 -11.58 -18.68 -7.66
C GLY A 71 -11.59 -19.16 -9.12
N GLY A 72 -12.51 -18.61 -9.92
CA GLY A 72 -12.59 -18.86 -11.36
C GLY A 72 -11.37 -18.32 -12.13
N LYS A 73 -11.40 -18.43 -13.47
CA LYS A 73 -10.30 -17.96 -14.33
C LYS A 73 -9.98 -16.46 -14.14
N ASP A 74 -11.02 -15.65 -13.90
CA ASP A 74 -10.87 -14.21 -13.70
C ASP A 74 -10.09 -13.90 -12.42
N TYR A 75 -10.32 -14.67 -11.34
CA TYR A 75 -9.55 -14.55 -10.10
C TYR A 75 -8.06 -14.86 -10.32
N LEU A 76 -7.75 -15.93 -11.05
CA LEU A 76 -6.35 -16.30 -11.32
C LEU A 76 -5.62 -15.23 -12.13
N LEU A 77 -6.28 -14.71 -13.17
CA LEU A 77 -5.74 -13.62 -13.99
C LEU A 77 -5.48 -12.37 -13.15
N GLU A 78 -6.47 -11.96 -12.34
CA GLU A 78 -6.34 -10.77 -11.51
C GLU A 78 -5.29 -10.97 -10.40
N ARG A 79 -5.25 -12.15 -9.76
CA ARG A 79 -4.23 -12.50 -8.77
C ARG A 79 -2.82 -12.33 -9.35
N ASP A 80 -2.58 -12.84 -10.55
CA ASP A 80 -1.27 -12.76 -11.20
C ASP A 80 -0.92 -11.29 -11.56
N ASN A 81 -1.89 -10.49 -12.00
CA ASN A 81 -1.70 -9.06 -12.23
C ASN A 81 -1.33 -8.32 -10.93
N ILE A 82 -2.08 -8.57 -9.84
CA ILE A 82 -1.84 -7.97 -8.54
C ILE A 82 -0.51 -8.42 -7.94
N GLN A 83 -0.09 -9.68 -8.16
CA GLN A 83 1.22 -10.17 -7.75
C GLN A 83 2.35 -9.38 -8.43
N LYS A 84 2.22 -9.12 -9.74
CA LYS A 84 3.17 -8.28 -10.46
C LYS A 84 3.22 -6.86 -9.90
N GLU A 85 2.07 -6.24 -9.68
CA GLU A 85 1.99 -4.91 -9.06
C GLU A 85 2.61 -4.87 -7.65
N TYR A 86 2.47 -5.95 -6.88
CA TYR A 86 3.07 -6.08 -5.55
C TYR A 86 4.60 -6.15 -5.60
N GLU A 87 5.17 -6.92 -6.53
CA GLU A 87 6.62 -6.97 -6.72
C GLU A 87 7.18 -5.63 -7.22
N GLU A 88 6.49 -4.96 -8.15
CA GLU A 88 6.88 -3.62 -8.58
C GLU A 88 6.80 -2.60 -7.43
N PHE A 89 5.79 -2.71 -6.57
CA PHE A 89 5.66 -1.91 -5.35
C PHE A 89 6.84 -2.14 -4.40
N LYS A 90 7.23 -3.40 -4.15
CA LYS A 90 8.41 -3.73 -3.33
C LYS A 90 9.69 -3.12 -3.90
N ASP A 91 9.86 -3.14 -5.21
CA ASP A 91 11.02 -2.54 -5.86
C ASP A 91 11.00 -1.00 -5.80
N ARG A 92 9.83 -0.37 -5.93
CA ARG A 92 9.69 1.09 -5.70
C ARG A 92 10.02 1.46 -4.26
N LEU A 93 9.63 0.66 -3.27
CA LEU A 93 10.00 0.87 -1.87
C LEU A 93 11.51 0.80 -1.65
N LYS A 94 12.19 -0.23 -2.17
CA LYS A 94 13.66 -0.34 -2.06
C LYS A 94 14.37 0.86 -2.66
N LYS A 95 13.96 1.28 -3.87
CA LYS A 95 14.51 2.48 -4.54
C LYS A 95 14.29 3.75 -3.71
N ALA A 96 13.13 3.90 -3.07
CA ALA A 96 12.84 5.05 -2.22
C ALA A 96 13.71 5.07 -0.94
N GLN A 97 14.08 3.90 -0.41
CA GLN A 97 15.02 3.78 0.72
C GLN A 97 16.45 4.15 0.30
N GLU A 98 16.90 3.69 -0.86
CA GLU A 98 18.24 3.99 -1.39
C GLU A 98 18.41 5.48 -1.74
N ASN A 99 17.40 6.08 -2.37
CA ASN A 99 17.42 7.50 -2.74
C ASN A 99 17.33 8.42 -1.51
N GLY A 100 16.66 8.01 -0.44
CA GLY A 100 16.64 8.74 0.84
C GLY A 100 18.00 8.75 1.55
N GLY A 101 18.92 7.85 1.19
CA GLY A 101 20.28 7.78 1.72
C GLY A 101 21.29 8.67 1.00
N THR A 102 20.92 9.33 -0.10
CA THR A 102 21.86 10.15 -0.88
C THR A 102 21.26 11.50 -1.27
N LYS A 103 21.71 12.53 -0.54
CA LYS A 103 21.63 13.97 -0.81
C LYS A 103 20.27 14.63 -0.55
N ASP A 104 20.31 15.54 0.42
CA ASP A 104 19.48 16.74 0.47
C ASP A 104 19.33 17.34 -0.94
N THR A 105 18.27 16.97 -1.63
CA THR A 105 17.76 17.75 -2.74
C THR A 105 16.36 18.13 -2.33
N GLY A 106 16.21 19.41 -2.00
CA GLY A 106 14.97 19.99 -1.50
C GLY A 106 13.81 19.58 -2.37
N VAL A 107 12.91 18.78 -1.78
CA VAL A 107 11.56 18.64 -2.30
C VAL A 107 10.94 20.03 -2.20
N GLN A 108 10.74 20.70 -3.33
CA GLN A 108 9.94 21.93 -3.38
C GLN A 108 8.52 21.55 -3.01
N PHE A 109 8.15 21.79 -1.76
CA PHE A 109 6.76 21.85 -1.35
C PHE A 109 6.12 23.06 -2.04
N GLY A 110 4.99 22.82 -2.73
CA GLY A 110 4.15 23.89 -3.26
C GLY A 110 3.70 24.86 -2.15
N PRO A 111 3.20 26.05 -2.51
CA PRO A 111 2.98 27.13 -1.55
C PRO A 111 2.14 26.67 -0.36
N ASN A 112 2.69 26.94 0.82
CA ASN A 112 2.15 26.69 2.15
C ASN A 112 0.65 27.03 2.16
N ARG A 113 -0.21 26.03 2.39
CA ARG A 113 -1.61 26.33 2.72
C ARG A 113 -1.63 26.70 4.19
N ASP A 114 -1.94 27.97 4.45
CA ASP A 114 -2.07 28.55 5.78
C ASP A 114 -2.89 27.62 6.68
N THR A 115 -2.32 27.29 7.84
CA THR A 115 -3.00 26.56 8.90
C THR A 115 -4.12 27.44 9.43
N VAL A 116 -5.35 27.21 8.97
CA VAL A 116 -6.55 27.75 9.63
C VAL A 116 -6.82 26.83 10.82
N ILE A 117 -6.52 27.34 12.00
CA ILE A 117 -6.95 26.78 13.27
C ILE A 117 -8.36 27.33 13.49
N GLU A 118 -9.38 26.47 13.46
CA GLU A 118 -10.67 26.73 14.12
C GLU A 118 -10.73 25.95 15.44
#